data_AF-A0A7J7CTX0-F1
#
_entry.id   AF-A0A7J7CTX0-F1
#
_cell.length_a   1.000
_cell.length_b   1.000
_cell.length_c   1.000
_cell.angle_alpha   90.00
_cell.angle_beta   90.00
_cell.angle_gamma   90.00
#
_symmetry.space_group_name_H-M   'P 1'
#
loop_
_entity.id
_entity.type
_entity.pdbx_description
1 polymer ?
#
loop_
_entity_poly.entity_id
_entity_poly.type
_entity_poly.pdbx_seq_one_letter_code
_entity_poly.pdbx_strand_id
1 'polypeptide(L)'
;MHVFGGSIARRVILRAFLLALVMSIVPLVHILSGSNLGLLDPLTTPECAFDYGTNWLMNRLLIPGSSGSVRYMENVNLTVDVVRELMRMQMLTNYSAKALCLGEGSASAVMALRDLGFSHVCGVNKSPFSLLKHKNLVYQLDFEGNSYDFVLFNEMDKFLVPAILVLEIERVLKPSGIGAVLVGGWALNPNGLIGAATPVSILLRDSRVVHVGYVAELILVVFKKKNENVGYFEQFELPADCQSVMDSKPLMDYLEPLVDGKPVEFEKRIAYLPKLMDISSKKHMVYIDIGAGEHLKSGDENWFFPSYPVDRKAFSSYFVDHNTSVMLSYVKKPGITFVYYPDLAGNKATAMPDAIEELDPYVEYGSFDFLAWFKETAQHADFMVLKMNAGKVELEFLAELFKSGAICMVDELFLVCSDQVYGKGAVEGQCLDLFKGLRSRGVFAHQWWETEQSLSFSKL
;
A
#
# COMPACT_ATOMS: atom_id res chain seq x y z
N MET A 1 44.56 -74.79 16.04
CA MET A 1 45.20 -73.52 16.38
C MET A 1 44.10 -72.47 16.48
N HIS A 2 43.80 -72.04 17.72
CA HIS A 2 43.00 -70.87 18.18
C HIS A 2 41.72 -70.51 17.41
N VAL A 3 40.49 -70.81 17.88
CA VAL A 3 39.79 -70.25 19.06
C VAL A 3 40.03 -68.75 19.26
N PHE A 4 39.21 -67.93 18.60
CA PHE A 4 38.73 -66.64 19.13
C PHE A 4 37.20 -66.66 19.13
N GLY A 5 36.63 -67.47 20.03
CA GLY A 5 35.32 -67.18 20.58
C GLY A 5 35.46 -65.93 21.45
N GLY A 6 34.72 -64.88 21.15
CA GLY A 6 34.83 -63.66 21.93
C GLY A 6 33.64 -62.76 21.68
N SER A 7 32.89 -62.49 22.75
CA SER A 7 31.92 -61.39 22.90
C SER A 7 32.32 -60.09 22.18
N ILE A 8 33.62 -59.87 22.02
CA ILE A 8 34.25 -58.76 21.29
C ILE A 8 33.91 -58.77 19.79
N ALA A 9 34.03 -59.90 19.07
CA ALA A 9 33.74 -59.97 17.64
C ALA A 9 32.25 -59.67 17.36
N ARG A 10 31.35 -60.16 18.21
CA ARG A 10 29.91 -59.89 18.13
C ARG A 10 29.57 -58.43 18.43
N ARG A 11 30.26 -57.80 19.40
CA ARG A 11 30.13 -56.35 19.68
C ARG A 11 30.66 -55.50 18.53
N VAL A 12 31.75 -55.91 17.89
CA VAL A 12 32.31 -55.19 16.73
C VAL A 12 31.34 -55.24 15.56
N ILE A 13 30.75 -56.40 15.26
CA ILE A 13 29.74 -56.54 14.19
C ILE A 13 28.49 -55.71 14.50
N LEU A 14 27.99 -55.73 15.74
CA LEU A 14 26.83 -54.92 16.14
C LEU A 14 27.10 -53.41 16.06
N ARG A 15 28.30 -52.96 16.45
CA ARG A 15 28.70 -51.56 16.32
C ARG A 15 28.86 -51.14 14.86
N ALA A 16 29.40 -52.01 14.01
CA ALA A 16 29.49 -51.77 12.58
C ALA A 16 28.10 -51.66 11.94
N PHE A 17 27.15 -52.52 12.32
CA PHE A 17 25.76 -52.43 11.83
C PHE A 17 25.05 -51.17 12.30
N LEU A 18 25.23 -50.75 13.56
CA LEU A 18 24.67 -49.50 14.06
C LEU A 18 25.27 -48.28 13.35
N LEU A 19 26.57 -48.28 13.09
CA LEU A 19 27.21 -47.21 12.32
C LEU A 19 26.71 -47.19 10.87
N ALA A 20 26.54 -48.34 10.22
CA ALA A 20 25.97 -48.42 8.88
C ALA A 20 24.51 -47.93 8.84
N LEU A 21 23.72 -48.26 9.87
CA LEU A 21 22.33 -47.81 10.00
C LEU A 21 22.25 -46.30 10.20
N VAL A 22 23.11 -45.73 11.07
CA VAL A 22 23.20 -44.27 11.27
C VAL A 22 23.67 -43.58 9.99
N MET A 23 24.68 -44.11 9.31
CA MET A 23 25.17 -43.55 8.04
C MET A 23 24.19 -43.70 6.88
N SER A 24 23.20 -44.61 6.97
CA SER A 24 22.11 -44.74 5.98
C SER A 24 20.90 -43.87 6.32
N ILE A 25 20.59 -43.70 7.61
CA ILE A 25 19.46 -42.88 8.08
C ILE A 25 19.80 -41.40 7.98
N VAL A 26 21.05 -40.98 8.24
CA VAL A 26 21.43 -39.56 8.20
C VAL A 26 21.24 -38.93 6.81
N PRO A 27 21.66 -39.55 5.69
CA PRO A 27 21.34 -39.05 4.35
C PRO A 27 19.84 -39.08 4.05
N LEU A 28 19.12 -40.12 4.48
CA LEU A 28 17.68 -40.23 4.26
C LEU A 28 16.92 -39.12 5.02
N VAL A 29 17.35 -38.82 6.25
CA VAL A 29 16.83 -37.73 7.07
C VAL A 29 17.23 -36.38 6.49
N HIS A 30 18.41 -36.20 5.91
CA HIS A 30 18.79 -34.98 5.20
C HIS A 30 18.02 -34.76 3.89
N ILE A 31 17.70 -35.82 3.17
CA ILE A 31 16.86 -35.79 1.96
C ILE A 31 15.40 -35.48 2.34
N LEU A 32 14.88 -36.07 3.42
CA LEU A 32 13.54 -35.79 3.95
C LEU A 32 13.44 -34.44 4.68
N SER A 33 14.56 -33.92 5.21
CA SER A 33 14.62 -32.64 5.94
C SER A 33 15.08 -31.46 5.08
N GLY A 34 15.30 -31.66 3.78
CA GLY A 34 15.52 -30.58 2.80
C GLY A 34 16.66 -29.62 3.15
N SER A 35 17.90 -30.11 3.32
CA SER A 35 19.07 -29.23 3.46
C SER A 35 19.89 -29.18 2.17
N ASN A 36 19.94 -27.97 1.57
CA ASN A 36 20.63 -27.59 0.34
C ASN A 36 22.08 -28.11 0.21
N LEU A 37 22.37 -28.76 -0.92
CA LEU A 37 23.73 -29.00 -1.41
C LEU A 37 23.99 -27.98 -2.53
N GLY A 38 24.80 -26.96 -2.27
CA GLY A 38 25.17 -25.97 -3.27
C GLY A 38 26.15 -26.54 -4.29
N LEU A 39 25.77 -26.55 -5.57
CA LEU A 39 26.72 -26.53 -6.69
C LEU A 39 26.05 -26.09 -8.01
N LEU A 40 26.48 -24.92 -8.48
CA LEU A 40 26.49 -24.34 -9.84
C LEU A 40 25.14 -23.99 -10.54
N ASP A 41 24.94 -22.67 -10.60
CA ASP A 41 23.95 -21.88 -11.36
C ASP A 41 23.95 -22.11 -12.89
N PRO A 42 22.82 -21.80 -13.55
CA PRO A 42 22.80 -20.56 -14.31
C PRO A 42 21.56 -19.67 -14.03
N LEU A 43 21.85 -18.41 -13.66
CA LEU A 43 21.10 -17.16 -13.93
C LEU A 43 19.56 -17.24 -14.00
N THR A 44 18.91 -17.14 -12.83
CA THR A 44 17.52 -16.67 -12.72
C THR A 44 17.36 -15.71 -11.52
N THR A 45 16.47 -14.74 -11.66
CA THR A 45 16.29 -13.58 -10.77
C THR A 45 15.92 -13.97 -9.32
N PRO A 46 16.47 -13.29 -8.29
CA PRO A 46 16.57 -13.83 -6.93
C PRO A 46 15.34 -13.59 -6.03
N GLU A 47 14.18 -13.18 -6.55
CA GLU A 47 13.13 -12.62 -5.69
C GLU A 47 12.21 -13.64 -4.99
N CYS A 48 12.08 -14.88 -5.47
CA CYS A 48 11.23 -15.87 -4.80
C CYS A 48 11.87 -17.27 -4.81
N ALA A 49 12.21 -17.78 -3.62
CA ALA A 49 12.74 -19.13 -3.44
C ALA A 49 11.62 -20.18 -3.61
N PHE A 50 11.29 -20.47 -4.87
CA PHE A 50 10.72 -21.76 -5.27
C PHE A 50 11.53 -22.26 -6.47
N ASP A 51 12.36 -23.27 -6.20
CA ASP A 51 13.28 -23.89 -7.14
C ASP A 51 12.50 -24.51 -8.32
N TYR A 52 12.48 -23.81 -9.46
CA TYR A 52 11.84 -24.25 -10.69
C TYR A 52 12.85 -25.03 -11.53
N GLY A 53 13.21 -26.22 -11.09
CA GLY A 53 14.10 -27.05 -11.90
C GLY A 53 14.54 -28.34 -11.24
N THR A 54 13.66 -29.35 -11.19
CA THR A 54 14.00 -30.80 -11.34
C THR A 54 12.85 -31.76 -10.99
N ASN A 55 11.79 -31.33 -10.29
CA ASN A 55 10.82 -32.27 -9.70
C ASN A 55 9.48 -32.48 -10.44
N TRP A 56 9.32 -32.02 -11.69
CA TRP A 56 8.13 -32.40 -12.50
C TRP A 56 8.05 -33.93 -12.64
N LEU A 57 9.17 -34.58 -12.97
CA LEU A 57 9.18 -36.03 -13.15
C LEU A 57 9.07 -36.81 -11.84
N MET A 58 9.62 -36.32 -10.72
CA MET A 58 9.55 -37.05 -9.43
C MET A 58 8.17 -36.99 -8.76
N ASN A 59 7.43 -35.89 -8.90
CA ASN A 59 6.07 -35.81 -8.33
C ASN A 59 5.02 -36.63 -9.07
N ARG A 60 5.32 -37.09 -10.29
CA ARG A 60 4.47 -38.05 -11.02
C ARG A 60 4.83 -39.51 -10.78
N LEU A 61 6.02 -39.79 -10.22
CA LEU A 61 6.58 -41.14 -10.10
C LEU A 61 6.65 -41.67 -8.66
N LEU A 62 6.24 -40.88 -7.66
CA LEU A 62 6.13 -41.36 -6.27
C LEU A 62 4.70 -41.86 -5.98
N ILE A 63 4.49 -43.14 -6.34
CA ILE A 63 3.55 -44.11 -5.75
C ILE A 63 2.04 -43.80 -5.97
N PRO A 64 1.30 -44.62 -6.75
CA PRO A 64 -0.16 -44.61 -6.71
C PRO A 64 -0.61 -45.07 -5.32
N GLY A 65 -1.10 -44.15 -4.48
CA GLY A 65 -1.79 -44.50 -3.23
C GLY A 65 -1.32 -43.83 -1.93
N SER A 66 -0.81 -42.59 -1.93
CA SER A 66 -0.55 -41.85 -0.68
C SER A 66 -1.40 -40.58 -0.56
N SER A 67 -1.82 -40.27 0.67
CA SER A 67 -2.73 -39.17 1.06
C SER A 67 -2.30 -37.75 0.61
N GLY A 68 -1.05 -37.58 0.12
CA GLY A 68 -0.50 -36.30 -0.32
C GLY A 68 -1.13 -35.73 -1.59
N SER A 69 -1.55 -36.55 -2.56
CA SER A 69 -2.20 -36.06 -3.79
C SER A 69 -3.60 -35.50 -3.53
N VAL A 70 -4.30 -36.03 -2.51
CA VAL A 70 -5.65 -35.59 -2.14
C VAL A 70 -5.58 -34.21 -1.47
N ARG A 71 -4.68 -34.05 -0.48
CA ARG A 71 -4.42 -32.77 0.19
C ARG A 71 -3.96 -31.67 -0.77
N TYR A 72 -3.22 -32.03 -1.81
CA TYR A 72 -2.78 -31.07 -2.82
C TYR A 72 -3.97 -30.48 -3.60
N MET A 73 -4.88 -31.33 -4.10
CA MET A 73 -6.05 -30.88 -4.85
C MET A 73 -7.07 -30.14 -3.98
N GLU A 74 -7.20 -30.55 -2.72
CA GLU A 74 -8.02 -29.85 -1.72
C GLU A 74 -7.53 -28.42 -1.49
N ASN A 75 -6.22 -28.20 -1.32
CA ASN A 75 -5.63 -26.86 -1.18
C ASN A 75 -5.79 -25.99 -2.45
N VAL A 76 -5.74 -26.60 -3.64
CA VAL A 76 -6.02 -25.88 -4.90
C VAL A 76 -7.46 -25.39 -4.91
N ASN A 77 -8.42 -26.28 -4.65
CA ASN A 77 -9.85 -25.93 -4.63
C ASN A 77 -10.15 -24.86 -3.57
N LEU A 78 -9.60 -25.02 -2.37
CA LEU A 78 -9.73 -24.06 -1.28
C LEU A 78 -9.23 -22.67 -1.69
N THR A 79 -8.06 -22.60 -2.33
CA THR A 79 -7.50 -21.32 -2.81
C THR A 79 -8.41 -20.69 -3.86
N VAL A 80 -8.92 -21.48 -4.80
CA VAL A 80 -9.87 -21.00 -5.82
C VAL A 80 -11.13 -20.45 -5.17
N ASP A 81 -11.68 -21.12 -4.16
CA ASP A 81 -12.91 -20.70 -3.48
C ASP A 81 -12.70 -19.42 -2.67
N VAL A 82 -11.56 -19.27 -1.97
CA VAL A 82 -11.20 -18.02 -1.29
C VAL A 82 -11.12 -16.86 -2.29
N VAL A 83 -10.42 -17.05 -3.40
CA VAL A 83 -10.25 -15.99 -4.41
C VAL A 83 -11.60 -15.61 -5.03
N ARG A 84 -12.44 -16.60 -5.34
CA ARG A 84 -13.78 -16.35 -5.87
C ARG A 84 -14.64 -15.55 -4.89
N GLU A 85 -14.59 -15.88 -3.60
CA GLU A 85 -15.33 -15.17 -2.56
C GLU A 85 -14.84 -13.73 -2.40
N LEU A 86 -13.52 -13.50 -2.41
CA LEU A 86 -12.92 -12.16 -2.37
C LEU A 86 -13.26 -11.33 -3.62
N MET A 87 -13.30 -11.96 -4.80
CA MET A 87 -13.75 -11.32 -6.05
C MET A 87 -15.22 -10.93 -5.99
N ARG A 88 -16.08 -11.80 -5.46
CA ARG A 88 -17.51 -11.53 -5.26
C ARG A 88 -17.74 -10.32 -4.36
N MET A 89 -16.89 -10.16 -3.33
CA MET A 89 -16.90 -9.00 -2.44
C MET A 89 -16.18 -7.76 -3.01
N GLN A 90 -15.73 -7.82 -4.26
CA GLN A 90 -14.96 -6.76 -4.92
C GLN A 90 -13.68 -6.36 -4.16
N MET A 91 -13.12 -7.28 -3.36
CA MET A 91 -11.89 -7.06 -2.59
C MET A 91 -10.64 -7.41 -3.40
N LEU A 92 -10.76 -8.34 -4.35
CA LEU A 92 -9.73 -8.66 -5.34
C LEU A 92 -10.32 -8.43 -6.73
N THR A 93 -9.96 -7.32 -7.37
CA THR A 93 -10.50 -6.94 -8.69
C THR A 93 -9.48 -7.08 -9.81
N ASN A 94 -8.20 -7.18 -9.48
CA ASN A 94 -7.11 -7.18 -10.46
C ASN A 94 -6.21 -8.41 -10.31
N TYR A 95 -6.08 -9.17 -11.40
CA TYR A 95 -5.19 -10.33 -11.50
C TYR A 95 -3.70 -9.93 -11.63
N SER A 96 -3.37 -8.67 -11.89
CA SER A 96 -1.97 -8.20 -11.88
C SER A 96 -1.43 -7.93 -10.47
N ALA A 97 -2.25 -8.09 -9.42
CA ALA A 97 -1.87 -7.89 -8.03
C ALA A 97 -0.71 -8.81 -7.62
N LYS A 98 0.29 -8.27 -6.92
CA LYS A 98 1.40 -9.07 -6.38
C LYS A 98 0.90 -9.85 -5.18
N ALA A 99 0.92 -11.18 -5.28
CA ALA A 99 0.35 -12.09 -4.30
C ALA A 99 1.42 -12.93 -3.57
N LEU A 100 1.25 -13.10 -2.26
CA LEU A 100 2.10 -13.93 -1.42
C LEU A 100 1.27 -15.04 -0.75
N CYS A 101 1.67 -16.29 -0.94
CA CYS A 101 1.07 -17.44 -0.29
C CYS A 101 1.99 -17.95 0.84
N LEU A 102 1.45 -18.10 2.03
CA LEU A 102 2.19 -18.53 3.22
C LEU A 102 1.58 -19.81 3.79
N GLY A 103 2.42 -20.70 4.31
CA GLY A 103 2.00 -21.93 4.98
C GLY A 103 2.23 -23.20 4.16
N GLU A 104 1.87 -24.35 4.72
CA GLU A 104 2.10 -25.68 4.11
C GLU A 104 1.39 -25.83 2.76
N GLY A 105 0.23 -25.18 2.59
CA GLY A 105 -0.53 -25.14 1.33
C GLY A 105 -0.02 -24.15 0.28
N SER A 106 1.11 -23.45 0.52
CA SER A 106 1.54 -22.35 -0.34
C SER A 106 1.84 -22.77 -1.78
N ALA A 107 2.39 -23.96 -2.00
CA ALA A 107 2.72 -24.44 -3.35
C ALA A 107 1.46 -24.65 -4.20
N SER A 108 0.44 -25.30 -3.63
CA SER A 108 -0.86 -25.48 -4.26
C SER A 108 -1.57 -24.15 -4.50
N ALA A 109 -1.48 -23.23 -3.53
CA ALA A 109 -2.09 -21.91 -3.64
C ALA A 109 -1.44 -21.05 -4.75
N VAL A 110 -0.11 -21.09 -4.87
CA VAL A 110 0.61 -20.40 -5.97
C VAL A 110 0.14 -20.91 -7.33
N MET A 111 0.00 -22.24 -7.47
CA MET A 111 -0.47 -22.82 -8.73
C MET A 111 -1.91 -22.42 -9.03
N ALA A 112 -2.81 -22.51 -8.05
CA ALA A 112 -4.20 -22.08 -8.21
C ALA A 112 -4.32 -20.60 -8.63
N LEU A 113 -3.55 -19.70 -8.02
CA LEU A 113 -3.55 -18.28 -8.37
C LEU A 113 -3.02 -18.04 -9.78
N ARG A 114 -1.94 -18.73 -10.19
CA ARG A 114 -1.42 -18.63 -11.57
C ARG A 114 -2.44 -19.12 -12.59
N ASP A 115 -3.13 -20.22 -12.31
CA ASP A 115 -4.18 -20.78 -13.17
C ASP A 115 -5.39 -19.83 -13.28
N LEU A 116 -5.68 -19.06 -12.22
CA LEU A 116 -6.69 -17.99 -12.23
C LEU A 116 -6.24 -16.73 -12.97
N GLY A 117 -4.96 -16.63 -13.37
CA GLY A 117 -4.41 -15.52 -14.15
C GLY A 117 -3.54 -14.54 -13.37
N PHE A 118 -3.19 -14.83 -12.11
CA PHE A 118 -2.27 -13.98 -11.36
C PHE A 118 -0.84 -14.09 -11.88
N SER A 119 -0.26 -12.96 -12.30
CA SER A 119 1.07 -12.92 -12.94
C SER A 119 2.24 -12.91 -11.95
N HIS A 120 2.06 -12.29 -10.78
CA HIS A 120 3.13 -12.12 -9.79
C HIS A 120 2.77 -12.80 -8.48
N VAL A 121 3.02 -14.12 -8.40
CA VAL A 121 2.68 -14.93 -7.23
C VAL A 121 3.90 -15.64 -6.67
N CYS A 122 4.12 -15.46 -5.36
CA CYS A 122 5.19 -16.12 -4.62
C CYS A 122 4.64 -16.96 -3.48
N GLY A 123 5.34 -18.05 -3.14
CA GLY A 123 4.94 -18.95 -2.07
C GLY A 123 6.09 -19.17 -1.09
N VAL A 124 5.80 -19.18 0.20
CA VAL A 124 6.77 -19.54 1.24
C VAL A 124 6.22 -20.71 2.05
N ASN A 125 6.79 -21.88 1.79
CA ASN A 125 6.52 -23.10 2.54
C ASN A 125 7.50 -23.24 3.71
N LYS A 126 7.41 -22.34 4.69
CA LYS A 126 8.15 -22.45 5.95
C LYS A 126 7.16 -22.46 7.09
N SER A 127 7.10 -23.56 7.84
CA SER A 127 6.32 -23.60 9.08
C SER A 127 6.82 -22.49 10.02
N PRO A 128 5.92 -21.70 10.64
CA PRO A 128 6.27 -20.66 11.61
C PRO A 128 7.22 -21.13 12.71
N PHE A 129 7.17 -22.43 13.04
CA PHE A 129 7.97 -23.04 14.10
C PHE A 129 9.36 -23.54 13.65
N SER A 130 9.60 -23.69 12.34
CA SER A 130 10.89 -24.18 11.81
C SER A 130 12.03 -23.16 11.93
N LEU A 131 11.73 -21.91 12.29
CA LEU A 131 12.69 -20.81 12.47
C LEU A 131 13.11 -20.57 13.93
N LEU A 132 12.59 -21.34 14.89
CA LEU A 132 12.89 -21.23 16.34
C LEU A 132 14.33 -21.66 16.74
N LYS A 133 15.25 -21.83 15.79
CA LYS A 133 16.60 -22.34 16.09
C LYS A 133 17.52 -21.31 16.77
N HIS A 134 17.19 -20.02 16.75
CA HIS A 134 18.03 -18.97 17.34
C HIS A 134 17.20 -18.20 18.37
N LYS A 135 17.79 -17.96 19.56
CA LYS A 135 17.13 -17.50 20.80
C LYS A 135 16.51 -16.08 20.75
N ASN A 136 16.25 -15.51 19.57
CA ASN A 136 15.57 -14.23 19.39
C ASN A 136 14.29 -14.44 18.58
N LEU A 137 13.16 -14.04 19.16
CA LEU A 137 11.81 -14.31 18.66
C LEU A 137 11.45 -13.29 17.57
N VAL A 138 12.03 -13.45 16.38
CA VAL A 138 11.74 -12.61 15.21
C VAL A 138 11.38 -13.53 14.05
N TYR A 139 10.08 -13.76 13.85
CA TYR A 139 9.59 -14.27 12.57
C TYR A 139 9.56 -13.06 11.65
N GLN A 140 10.63 -12.84 10.89
CA GLN A 140 10.69 -11.82 9.85
C GLN A 140 10.79 -12.55 8.52
N LEU A 141 9.80 -12.34 7.65
CA LEU A 141 9.91 -12.78 6.27
C LEU A 141 10.96 -11.91 5.60
N ASP A 142 11.81 -12.51 4.75
CA ASP A 142 12.82 -11.82 3.94
C ASP A 142 12.17 -11.03 2.77
N PHE A 143 11.10 -10.30 3.07
CA PHE A 143 10.38 -9.42 2.16
C PHE A 143 10.34 -8.01 2.74
N GLU A 144 10.48 -7.02 1.87
CA GLU A 144 10.29 -5.62 2.22
C GLU A 144 8.85 -5.35 2.69
N GLY A 145 8.68 -4.37 3.57
CA GLY A 145 7.35 -3.91 3.96
C GLY A 145 6.63 -3.29 2.76
N ASN A 146 5.29 -3.24 2.80
CA ASN A 146 4.48 -2.59 1.75
C ASN A 146 4.78 -3.08 0.32
N SER A 147 4.98 -4.39 0.13
CA SER A 147 5.44 -4.97 -1.14
C SER A 147 4.38 -5.82 -1.86
N TYR A 148 3.39 -6.37 -1.14
CA TYR A 148 2.36 -7.25 -1.70
C TYR A 148 0.96 -6.63 -1.62
N ASP A 149 0.16 -6.85 -2.66
CA ASP A 149 -1.23 -6.38 -2.75
C ASP A 149 -2.20 -7.37 -2.08
N PHE A 150 -1.86 -8.66 -2.12
CA PHE A 150 -2.64 -9.75 -1.54
C PHE A 150 -1.73 -10.75 -0.82
N VAL A 151 -2.10 -11.15 0.41
CA VAL A 151 -1.40 -12.19 1.15
C VAL A 151 -2.39 -13.23 1.63
N LEU A 152 -2.18 -14.48 1.23
CA LEU A 152 -2.97 -15.63 1.65
C LEU A 152 -2.15 -16.50 2.59
N PHE A 153 -2.63 -16.67 3.82
CA PHE A 153 -2.12 -17.70 4.73
C PHE A 153 -3.05 -18.90 4.75
N ASN A 154 -2.53 -20.06 4.36
CA ASN A 154 -3.25 -21.31 4.33
C ASN A 154 -2.53 -22.38 5.15
N GLU A 155 -3.10 -22.70 6.33
CA GLU A 155 -2.63 -23.81 7.16
C GLU A 155 -3.82 -24.54 7.80
N MET A 156 -4.24 -25.64 7.15
CA MET A 156 -5.44 -26.41 7.52
C MET A 156 -5.32 -27.10 8.91
N ASP A 157 -4.11 -27.50 9.29
CA ASP A 157 -3.87 -28.34 10.48
C ASP A 157 -3.69 -27.52 11.79
N LYS A 158 -3.81 -26.18 11.74
CA LYS A 158 -3.63 -25.33 12.93
C LYS A 158 -4.88 -24.54 13.31
N PHE A 159 -5.11 -24.53 14.63
CA PHE A 159 -6.24 -23.86 15.28
C PHE A 159 -5.95 -22.41 15.68
N LEU A 160 -4.68 -22.01 15.70
CA LEU A 160 -4.26 -20.68 16.11
C LEU A 160 -3.28 -20.12 15.09
N VAL A 161 -3.53 -18.87 14.70
CA VAL A 161 -2.62 -18.08 13.88
C VAL A 161 -1.58 -17.49 14.83
N PRO A 162 -0.27 -17.78 14.67
CA PRO A 162 0.75 -17.18 15.51
C PRO A 162 0.69 -15.66 15.41
N ALA A 163 0.75 -14.96 16.54
CA ALA A 163 0.60 -13.51 16.58
C ALA A 163 1.63 -12.78 15.69
N ILE A 164 2.86 -13.29 15.69
CA ILE A 164 3.97 -12.77 14.88
C ILE A 164 3.71 -12.89 13.37
N LEU A 165 2.95 -13.90 12.93
CA LEU A 165 2.61 -14.07 11.52
C LEU A 165 1.59 -13.03 11.07
N VAL A 166 0.57 -12.73 11.89
CA VAL A 166 -0.41 -11.68 11.58
C VAL A 166 0.29 -10.34 11.39
N LEU A 167 1.23 -10.01 12.29
CA LEU A 167 2.03 -8.80 12.21
C LEU A 167 2.93 -8.78 10.96
N GLU A 168 3.54 -9.90 10.58
CA GLU A 168 4.32 -9.98 9.34
C GLU A 168 3.47 -9.85 8.08
N ILE A 169 2.27 -10.45 8.06
CA ILE A 169 1.32 -10.26 6.95
C ILE A 169 0.94 -8.78 6.84
N GLU A 170 0.63 -8.13 7.97
CA GLU A 170 0.34 -6.70 8.01
C GLU A 170 1.53 -5.84 7.54
N ARG A 171 2.77 -6.21 7.89
CA ARG A 171 3.99 -5.49 7.47
C ARG A 171 4.21 -5.55 5.95
N VAL A 172 4.10 -6.74 5.35
CA VAL A 172 4.41 -6.93 3.92
C VAL A 172 3.28 -6.46 2.99
N LEU A 173 2.05 -6.34 3.49
CA LEU A 173 0.94 -5.77 2.72
C LEU A 173 1.17 -4.29 2.43
N LYS A 174 0.90 -3.89 1.18
CA LYS A 174 0.77 -2.49 0.77
C LYS A 174 -0.43 -1.83 1.45
N PRO A 175 -0.45 -0.50 1.57
CA PRO A 175 -1.66 0.25 1.91
C PRO A 175 -2.85 -0.20 1.05
N SER A 176 -4.02 -0.40 1.66
CA SER A 176 -5.22 -1.00 1.02
C SER A 176 -5.12 -2.46 0.58
N GLY A 177 -3.98 -3.12 0.79
CA GLY A 177 -3.80 -4.54 0.50
C GLY A 177 -4.67 -5.44 1.36
N ILE A 178 -4.95 -6.64 0.86
CA ILE A 178 -5.84 -7.62 1.49
C ILE A 178 -5.04 -8.78 2.09
N GLY A 179 -5.19 -8.98 3.40
CA GLY A 179 -4.74 -10.18 4.10
C GLY A 179 -5.89 -11.16 4.26
N ALA A 180 -5.69 -12.40 3.84
CA ALA A 180 -6.63 -13.50 4.02
C ALA A 180 -5.98 -14.62 4.83
N VAL A 181 -6.60 -14.98 5.94
CA VAL A 181 -6.08 -15.97 6.88
C VAL A 181 -7.11 -17.07 7.04
N LEU A 182 -6.74 -18.28 6.63
CA LEU A 182 -7.53 -19.49 6.81
C LEU A 182 -7.10 -20.19 8.10
N VAL A 183 -8.07 -20.54 8.94
CA VAL A 183 -7.84 -21.21 10.22
C VAL A 183 -8.71 -22.47 10.29
N GLY A 184 -8.15 -23.55 10.84
CA GLY A 184 -8.84 -24.79 11.13
C GLY A 184 -10.11 -24.55 11.95
N GLY A 185 -11.27 -24.80 11.35
CA GLY A 185 -12.56 -24.63 12.01
C GLY A 185 -12.82 -25.75 13.02
N TRP A 186 -13.18 -25.41 14.25
CA TRP A 186 -13.98 -26.34 15.05
C TRP A 186 -15.26 -26.56 14.28
N ALA A 187 -15.55 -27.81 13.90
CA ALA A 187 -16.79 -28.20 13.25
C ALA A 187 -17.98 -27.42 13.86
N LEU A 188 -18.52 -26.47 13.07
CA LEU A 188 -19.82 -25.81 13.26
C LEU A 188 -20.14 -25.33 14.69
N ASN A 189 -19.22 -24.66 15.39
CA ASN A 189 -19.56 -23.95 16.64
C ASN A 189 -20.00 -22.51 16.33
N PRO A 190 -21.19 -22.05 16.76
CA PRO A 190 -21.67 -20.67 16.50
C PRO A 190 -20.75 -19.56 17.02
N ASN A 191 -19.91 -19.85 18.03
CA ASN A 191 -18.92 -18.90 18.55
C ASN A 191 -17.54 -18.99 17.86
N GLY A 192 -17.37 -19.89 16.89
CA GLY A 192 -16.09 -20.14 16.20
C GLY A 192 -15.60 -18.92 15.42
N LEU A 193 -16.50 -18.19 14.76
CA LEU A 193 -16.16 -16.98 13.99
C LEU A 193 -15.57 -15.88 14.89
N ILE A 194 -16.18 -15.65 16.05
CA ILE A 194 -15.68 -14.69 17.04
C ILE A 194 -14.33 -15.17 17.59
N GLY A 195 -14.23 -16.46 17.94
CA GLY A 195 -12.99 -17.06 18.46
C GLY A 195 -11.80 -16.98 17.49
N ALA A 196 -12.04 -17.01 16.18
CA ALA A 196 -10.99 -16.87 15.17
C ALA A 196 -10.68 -15.40 14.83
N ALA A 197 -11.69 -14.54 14.77
CA ALA A 197 -11.52 -13.14 14.39
C ALA A 197 -10.92 -12.28 15.51
N THR A 198 -11.31 -12.51 16.77
CA THR A 198 -10.86 -11.69 17.91
C THR A 198 -9.34 -11.72 18.09
N PRO A 199 -8.64 -12.86 18.06
CA PRO A 199 -7.18 -12.88 18.16
C PRO A 199 -6.49 -12.11 17.03
N VAL A 200 -6.98 -12.26 15.79
CA VAL A 200 -6.44 -11.53 14.64
C VAL A 200 -6.68 -10.03 14.82
N SER A 201 -7.91 -9.63 15.14
CA SER A 201 -8.29 -8.23 15.29
C SER A 201 -7.52 -7.49 16.39
N ILE A 202 -7.17 -8.16 17.50
CA ILE A 202 -6.40 -7.55 18.60
C ILE A 202 -4.94 -7.29 18.19
N LEU A 203 -4.42 -8.08 17.26
CA LEU A 203 -3.02 -8.00 16.83
C LEU A 203 -2.79 -6.97 15.73
N LEU A 204 -3.78 -6.73 14.87
CA LEU A 204 -3.69 -5.75 13.79
C LEU A 204 -3.54 -4.34 14.35
N ARG A 205 -2.51 -3.62 13.89
CA ARG A 205 -2.25 -2.23 14.26
C ARG A 205 -2.74 -1.27 13.18
N ASP A 206 -2.35 -1.59 11.95
CA ASP A 206 -2.52 -0.76 10.76
C ASP A 206 -3.55 -1.34 9.80
N SER A 207 -4.35 -2.31 10.24
CA SER A 207 -5.37 -2.96 9.43
C SER A 207 -6.69 -3.07 10.18
N ARG A 208 -7.76 -3.37 9.45
CA ARG A 208 -9.06 -3.72 10.05
C ARG A 208 -9.60 -5.01 9.44
N VAL A 209 -10.22 -5.84 10.27
CA VAL A 209 -11.00 -6.98 9.78
C VAL A 209 -12.19 -6.45 8.99
N VAL A 210 -12.30 -6.88 7.73
CA VAL A 210 -13.37 -6.46 6.81
C VAL A 210 -14.37 -7.58 6.57
N HIS A 211 -13.98 -8.83 6.76
CA HIS A 211 -14.87 -9.98 6.59
C HIS A 211 -14.40 -11.15 7.46
N VAL A 212 -15.38 -11.89 7.99
CA VAL A 212 -15.17 -13.16 8.68
C VAL A 212 -16.26 -14.11 8.20
N GLY A 213 -15.87 -15.25 7.66
CA GLY A 213 -16.80 -16.19 7.05
C GLY A 213 -16.26 -17.62 7.00
N TYR A 214 -17.00 -18.49 6.33
CA TYR A 214 -16.59 -19.88 6.11
C TYR A 214 -16.27 -20.12 4.64
N VAL A 215 -15.18 -20.85 4.38
CA VAL A 215 -14.84 -21.38 3.05
C VAL A 215 -14.41 -22.84 3.22
N ALA A 216 -15.12 -23.76 2.56
CA ALA A 216 -14.88 -25.21 2.63
C ALA A 216 -14.59 -25.71 4.06
N GLU A 217 -15.47 -25.33 5.01
CA GLU A 217 -15.42 -25.70 6.44
C GLU A 217 -14.30 -25.04 7.28
N LEU A 218 -13.43 -24.24 6.66
CA LEU A 218 -12.43 -23.42 7.35
C LEU A 218 -12.98 -22.02 7.62
N ILE A 219 -12.48 -21.38 8.68
CA ILE A 219 -12.80 -19.99 8.97
C ILE A 219 -11.85 -19.10 8.17
N LEU A 220 -12.41 -18.23 7.35
CA LEU A 220 -11.71 -17.20 6.61
C LEU A 220 -11.82 -15.87 7.37
N VAL A 221 -10.69 -15.36 7.84
CA VAL A 221 -10.58 -14.00 8.38
C VAL A 221 -9.89 -13.13 7.33
N VAL A 222 -10.59 -12.11 6.86
CA VAL A 222 -10.07 -11.14 5.87
C VAL A 222 -9.91 -9.80 6.55
N PHE A 223 -8.73 -9.22 6.43
CA PHE A 223 -8.45 -7.86 6.86
C PHE A 223 -7.85 -7.05 5.72
N LYS A 224 -8.13 -5.75 5.75
CA LYS A 224 -7.60 -4.78 4.81
C LYS A 224 -6.63 -3.87 5.55
N LYS A 225 -5.41 -3.73 5.04
CA LYS A 225 -4.46 -2.75 5.56
C LYS A 225 -5.05 -1.37 5.33
N LYS A 226 -5.12 -0.56 6.39
CA LYS A 226 -5.54 0.83 6.30
C LYS A 226 -4.62 1.50 5.28
N ASN A 227 -5.22 2.31 4.43
CA ASN A 227 -4.42 3.23 3.68
C ASN A 227 -3.77 4.17 4.70
N GLU A 228 -2.45 4.35 4.65
CA GLU A 228 -1.74 5.23 5.59
C GLU A 228 -2.50 6.54 5.69
N ASN A 229 -2.97 7.08 4.55
CA ASN A 229 -3.68 8.37 4.37
C ASN A 229 -5.08 8.50 5.00
N VAL A 230 -5.76 7.40 5.34
CA VAL A 230 -7.17 7.44 5.81
C VAL A 230 -7.24 7.54 7.32
N GLY A 231 -6.31 6.86 8.01
CA GLY A 231 -6.05 7.07 9.44
C GLY A 231 -4.95 8.11 9.70
N TYR A 232 -4.23 8.55 8.66
CA TYR A 232 -3.07 9.44 8.82
C TYR A 232 -3.43 10.73 9.53
N PHE A 233 -4.53 11.36 9.14
CA PHE A 233 -4.91 12.65 9.69
C PHE A 233 -5.66 12.52 11.03
N GLU A 234 -6.20 11.33 11.32
CA GLU A 234 -6.77 11.00 12.62
C GLU A 234 -5.72 10.86 13.74
N GLN A 235 -4.42 10.78 13.40
CA GLN A 235 -3.37 10.73 14.41
C GLN A 235 -2.88 12.12 14.85
N PHE A 236 -3.14 13.17 14.07
CA PHE A 236 -2.70 14.52 14.42
C PHE A 236 -3.75 15.22 15.26
N GLU A 237 -3.32 15.70 16.43
CA GLU A 237 -4.08 16.64 17.23
C GLU A 237 -3.82 18.05 16.68
N LEU A 238 -4.85 18.65 16.09
CA LEU A 238 -4.78 20.04 15.66
C LEU A 238 -4.81 20.97 16.87
N PRO A 239 -4.12 22.13 16.80
CA PRO A 239 -4.21 23.15 17.83
C PRO A 239 -5.66 23.53 18.17
N ALA A 240 -5.95 23.82 19.44
CA ALA A 240 -7.30 24.18 19.86
C ALA A 240 -7.78 25.52 19.26
N ASP A 241 -6.84 26.37 18.86
CA ASP A 241 -7.00 27.69 18.25
C ASP A 241 -6.91 27.66 16.71
N CYS A 242 -7.13 26.49 16.10
CA CYS A 242 -7.13 26.30 14.65
C CYS A 242 -8.32 27.04 14.00
N GLN A 243 -8.13 28.32 13.66
CA GLN A 243 -9.19 29.22 13.21
C GLN A 243 -9.94 28.70 11.98
N SER A 244 -9.23 28.23 10.95
CA SER A 244 -9.89 27.73 9.72
C SER A 244 -10.81 26.53 9.98
N VAL A 245 -10.42 25.63 10.89
CA VAL A 245 -11.23 24.48 11.31
C VAL A 245 -12.39 24.94 12.19
N MET A 246 -12.17 25.91 13.09
CA MET A 246 -13.25 26.47 13.90
C MET A 246 -14.33 27.13 13.05
N ASP A 247 -13.93 27.87 12.02
CA ASP A 247 -14.84 28.59 11.12
C ASP A 247 -15.60 27.63 10.19
N SER A 248 -14.93 26.58 9.72
CA SER A 248 -15.51 25.63 8.76
C SER A 248 -16.28 24.48 9.41
N LYS A 249 -15.98 24.10 10.65
CA LYS A 249 -16.64 22.98 11.35
C LYS A 249 -18.18 23.08 11.40
N PRO A 250 -18.80 24.25 11.66
CA PRO A 250 -20.27 24.40 11.59
C PRO A 250 -20.84 24.25 10.17
N LEU A 251 -20.00 24.33 9.13
CA LEU A 251 -20.37 24.34 7.73
C LEU A 251 -20.18 22.98 7.04
N MET A 252 -19.62 21.98 7.74
CA MET A 252 -19.29 20.66 7.18
C MET A 252 -20.51 19.94 6.61
N ASP A 253 -21.68 20.12 7.21
CA ASP A 253 -22.93 19.49 6.76
C ASP A 253 -23.45 20.07 5.42
N TYR A 254 -22.91 21.21 4.98
CA TYR A 254 -23.26 21.85 3.71
C TYR A 254 -22.33 21.46 2.56
N LEU A 255 -21.25 20.72 2.83
CA LEU A 255 -20.34 20.24 1.80
C LEU A 255 -21.03 19.27 0.85
N GLU A 256 -20.63 19.32 -0.42
CA GLU A 256 -21.10 18.36 -1.42
C GLU A 256 -20.76 16.92 -1.02
N PRO A 257 -21.61 15.93 -1.32
CA PRO A 257 -21.33 14.53 -0.99
C PRO A 257 -20.10 14.04 -1.76
N LEU A 258 -19.31 13.20 -1.10
CA LEU A 258 -18.16 12.58 -1.75
C LEU A 258 -18.61 11.53 -2.76
N VAL A 259 -18.01 11.53 -3.94
CA VAL A 259 -18.35 10.63 -5.07
C VAL A 259 -17.10 9.95 -5.64
N ASP A 260 -17.24 8.69 -6.06
CA ASP A 260 -16.16 7.88 -6.64
C ASP A 260 -15.77 8.30 -8.07
N GLY A 261 -16.57 9.13 -8.73
CA GLY A 261 -16.32 9.55 -10.11
C GLY A 261 -16.83 10.95 -10.40
N LYS A 262 -16.29 11.55 -11.46
CA LYS A 262 -16.61 12.92 -11.89
C LYS A 262 -18.11 13.09 -12.16
N PRO A 263 -18.85 13.90 -11.38
CA PRO A 263 -20.24 14.16 -11.66
C PRO A 263 -20.41 15.15 -12.81
N VAL A 264 -21.56 15.06 -13.48
CA VAL A 264 -21.96 16.02 -14.52
C VAL A 264 -22.11 17.42 -13.89
N GLU A 265 -21.42 18.41 -14.47
CA GLU A 265 -21.36 19.79 -14.00
C GLU A 265 -20.94 19.93 -12.52
N PHE A 266 -19.91 19.18 -12.10
CA PHE A 266 -19.47 19.18 -10.70
C PHE A 266 -19.09 20.57 -10.16
N GLU A 267 -18.55 21.46 -10.99
CA GLU A 267 -18.18 22.84 -10.61
C GLU A 267 -19.36 23.62 -10.02
N LYS A 268 -20.58 23.38 -10.52
CA LYS A 268 -21.80 24.03 -10.02
C LYS A 268 -22.29 23.45 -8.69
N ARG A 269 -21.81 22.27 -8.32
CA ARG A 269 -22.21 21.54 -7.11
C ARG A 269 -21.30 21.80 -5.92
N ILE A 270 -20.12 22.39 -6.15
CA ILE A 270 -19.16 22.69 -5.08
C ILE A 270 -19.73 23.77 -4.17
N ALA A 271 -19.77 23.45 -2.87
CA ALA A 271 -20.24 24.35 -1.83
C ALA A 271 -19.09 25.27 -1.37
N TYR A 272 -18.70 26.21 -2.23
CA TYR A 272 -17.57 27.12 -1.96
C TYR A 272 -17.72 27.89 -0.64
N LEU A 273 -16.66 27.94 0.16
CA LEU A 273 -16.67 28.57 1.48
C LEU A 273 -17.11 30.05 1.46
N PRO A 274 -16.68 30.90 0.49
CA PRO A 274 -17.17 32.28 0.36
C PRO A 274 -18.68 32.45 0.16
N LYS A 275 -19.40 31.39 -0.23
CA LYS A 275 -20.87 31.42 -0.36
C LYS A 275 -21.58 31.10 0.96
N LEU A 276 -20.87 30.50 1.92
CA LEU A 276 -21.41 30.02 3.18
C LEU A 276 -21.06 30.93 4.36
N MET A 277 -20.01 31.73 4.24
CA MET A 277 -19.59 32.69 5.26
C MET A 277 -19.25 34.07 4.69
N ASP A 278 -19.35 35.10 5.52
CA ASP A 278 -18.98 36.46 5.14
C ASP A 278 -17.46 36.63 5.11
N ILE A 279 -16.92 36.80 3.91
CA ILE A 279 -15.50 37.06 3.66
C ILE A 279 -15.21 38.52 3.29
N SER A 280 -16.19 39.44 3.40
CA SER A 280 -16.04 40.84 2.99
C SER A 280 -14.96 41.61 3.76
N SER A 281 -14.63 41.15 4.98
CA SER A 281 -13.57 41.70 5.81
C SER A 281 -12.17 41.21 5.45
N LYS A 282 -12.06 40.15 4.65
CA LYS A 282 -10.81 39.51 4.24
C LYS A 282 -10.20 40.31 3.09
N LYS A 283 -9.04 40.93 3.32
CA LYS A 283 -8.40 41.82 2.32
C LYS A 283 -7.23 41.15 1.62
N HIS A 284 -6.51 40.29 2.36
CA HIS A 284 -5.34 39.59 1.86
C HIS A 284 -5.71 38.14 1.56
N MET A 285 -6.18 37.88 0.33
CA MET A 285 -6.54 36.53 -0.10
C MET A 285 -5.36 35.88 -0.83
N VAL A 286 -5.03 34.65 -0.45
CA VAL A 286 -3.92 33.89 -1.03
C VAL A 286 -4.46 32.62 -1.68
N TYR A 287 -4.00 32.36 -2.89
CA TYR A 287 -4.28 31.11 -3.61
C TYR A 287 -2.96 30.42 -3.90
N ILE A 288 -2.78 29.17 -3.47
CA ILE A 288 -1.61 28.37 -3.79
C ILE A 288 -2.05 27.13 -4.57
N ASP A 289 -1.45 26.90 -5.74
CA ASP A 289 -1.63 25.71 -6.56
C ASP A 289 -0.32 24.92 -6.64
N ILE A 290 -0.27 23.75 -6.02
CA ILE A 290 0.92 22.89 -5.97
C ILE A 290 0.78 21.77 -7.00
N GLY A 291 1.78 21.62 -7.88
CA GLY A 291 1.75 20.66 -8.99
C GLY A 291 0.99 21.17 -10.21
N ALA A 292 0.90 22.50 -10.36
CA ALA A 292 0.04 23.14 -11.34
C ALA A 292 0.40 22.83 -12.82
N GLY A 293 1.64 22.43 -13.08
CA GLY A 293 2.17 22.09 -14.40
C GLY A 293 1.69 20.75 -14.93
N GLU A 294 1.29 19.80 -14.08
CA GLU A 294 0.68 18.53 -14.51
C GLU A 294 -0.69 18.74 -15.18
N HIS A 295 -1.36 19.84 -14.83
CA HIS A 295 -2.73 20.16 -15.26
C HIS A 295 -2.81 21.06 -16.48
N LEU A 296 -1.67 21.59 -16.95
CA LEU A 296 -1.66 22.50 -18.09
C LEU A 296 -1.40 21.75 -19.38
N LYS A 297 -2.43 21.65 -20.20
CA LYS A 297 -2.23 21.49 -21.64
C LYS A 297 -2.01 22.88 -22.24
N SER A 298 -1.15 22.94 -23.25
CA SER A 298 -0.74 24.19 -23.89
C SER A 298 -1.96 24.99 -24.36
N GLY A 299 -2.22 26.14 -23.73
CA GLY A 299 -3.30 27.06 -24.10
C GLY A 299 -4.47 27.13 -23.12
N ASP A 300 -4.53 26.28 -22.08
CA ASP A 300 -5.65 26.28 -21.15
C ASP A 300 -5.61 27.46 -20.15
N GLU A 301 -6.75 28.13 -20.03
CA GLU A 301 -6.98 29.12 -19.00
C GLU A 301 -7.14 28.42 -17.65
N ASN A 302 -6.36 28.85 -16.66
CA ASN A 302 -6.47 28.45 -15.25
C ASN A 302 -7.94 28.24 -14.82
N TRP A 303 -8.36 26.99 -14.79
CA TRP A 303 -9.77 26.61 -14.78
C TRP A 303 -10.44 26.76 -13.40
N PHE A 304 -9.67 27.10 -12.38
CA PHE A 304 -10.14 27.35 -11.01
C PHE A 304 -10.93 28.66 -10.87
N PHE A 305 -10.34 29.79 -11.27
CA PHE A 305 -10.92 31.12 -11.05
C PHE A 305 -12.23 31.41 -11.79
N PRO A 306 -12.47 30.89 -13.02
CA PRO A 306 -13.77 31.04 -13.66
C PRO A 306 -14.93 30.43 -12.86
N SER A 307 -14.66 29.39 -12.07
CA SER A 307 -15.67 28.68 -11.27
C SER A 307 -15.76 29.19 -9.82
N TYR A 308 -14.68 29.80 -9.31
CA TYR A 308 -14.60 30.29 -7.94
C TYR A 308 -15.39 31.61 -7.74
N PRO A 309 -16.15 31.78 -6.65
CA PRO A 309 -17.09 32.89 -6.49
C PRO A 309 -16.44 34.24 -6.09
N VAL A 310 -15.12 34.39 -6.26
CA VAL A 310 -14.37 35.60 -5.91
C VAL A 310 -13.48 35.98 -7.08
N ASP A 311 -13.44 37.27 -7.42
CA ASP A 311 -12.62 37.78 -8.52
C ASP A 311 -11.15 37.47 -8.24
N ARG A 312 -10.48 36.87 -9.23
CA ARG A 312 -9.05 36.56 -9.19
C ARG A 312 -8.18 37.74 -8.76
N LYS A 313 -8.55 38.98 -9.07
CA LYS A 313 -7.80 40.19 -8.69
C LYS A 313 -7.71 40.40 -7.18
N ALA A 314 -8.58 39.76 -6.40
CA ALA A 314 -8.50 39.77 -4.94
C ALA A 314 -7.38 38.86 -4.40
N PHE A 315 -6.84 37.95 -5.23
CA PHE A 315 -5.86 36.95 -4.82
C PHE A 315 -4.42 37.31 -5.24
N SER A 316 -3.51 37.16 -4.29
CA SER A 316 -2.10 36.86 -4.58
C SER A 316 -1.97 35.37 -4.86
N SER A 317 -1.69 35.02 -6.12
CA SER A 317 -1.70 33.62 -6.58
C SER A 317 -0.28 33.07 -6.73
N TYR A 318 -0.02 31.91 -6.14
CA TYR A 318 1.27 31.22 -6.19
C TYR A 318 1.10 29.87 -6.89
N PHE A 319 1.90 29.62 -7.93
CA PHE A 319 1.93 28.35 -8.64
C PHE A 319 3.26 27.68 -8.35
N VAL A 320 3.20 26.56 -7.64
CA VAL A 320 4.38 25.80 -7.22
C VAL A 320 4.56 24.61 -8.15
N ASP A 321 5.72 24.52 -8.80
CA ASP A 321 6.02 23.40 -9.69
C ASP A 321 7.52 23.09 -9.80
N HIS A 322 7.84 21.86 -10.20
CA HIS A 322 9.21 21.42 -10.52
C HIS A 322 9.56 21.65 -12.00
N ASN A 323 8.58 21.89 -12.86
CA ASN A 323 8.80 22.05 -14.30
C ASN A 323 8.85 23.54 -14.68
N THR A 324 10.05 24.08 -14.85
CA THR A 324 10.23 25.50 -15.25
C THR A 324 9.67 25.81 -16.64
N SER A 325 9.45 24.81 -17.50
CA SER A 325 8.87 25.04 -18.84
C SER A 325 7.43 25.56 -18.78
N VAL A 326 6.69 25.28 -17.70
CA VAL A 326 5.34 25.81 -17.48
C VAL A 326 5.35 27.21 -16.84
N MET A 327 6.50 27.74 -16.40
CA MET A 327 6.57 29.06 -15.77
C MET A 327 6.03 30.17 -16.70
N LEU A 328 6.37 30.11 -17.99
CA LEU A 328 5.98 31.14 -18.96
C LEU A 328 4.48 31.15 -19.30
N SER A 329 3.73 30.07 -19.00
CA SER A 329 2.26 30.08 -19.17
C SER A 329 1.58 30.82 -18.01
N TYR A 330 2.16 30.79 -16.80
CA TYR A 330 1.60 31.39 -15.58
C TYR A 330 1.97 32.86 -15.40
N VAL A 331 3.26 33.20 -15.48
CA VAL A 331 3.79 34.51 -15.04
C VAL A 331 3.42 35.68 -15.97
N LYS A 332 2.86 35.40 -17.15
CA LYS A 332 2.38 36.45 -18.08
C LYS A 332 1.19 37.24 -17.55
N LYS A 333 0.51 36.78 -16.50
CA LYS A 333 -0.68 37.42 -15.96
C LYS A 333 -0.35 38.14 -14.64
N PRO A 334 -0.83 39.37 -14.41
CA PRO A 334 -0.56 40.10 -13.17
C PRO A 334 -1.12 39.37 -11.94
N GLY A 335 -0.45 39.53 -10.80
CA GLY A 335 -0.84 38.90 -9.52
C GLY A 335 -0.50 37.42 -9.41
N ILE A 336 0.30 36.88 -10.33
CA ILE A 336 0.79 35.50 -10.29
C ILE A 336 2.29 35.47 -9.99
N THR A 337 2.67 34.65 -9.02
CA THR A 337 4.05 34.29 -8.69
C THR A 337 4.26 32.81 -8.96
N PHE A 338 5.31 32.46 -9.70
CA PHE A 338 5.74 31.07 -9.86
C PHE A 338 6.82 30.74 -8.83
N VAL A 339 6.70 29.59 -8.18
CA VAL A 339 7.62 29.10 -7.15
C VAL A 339 8.19 27.78 -7.62
N TYR A 340 9.50 27.75 -7.84
CA TYR A 340 10.17 26.54 -8.27
C TYR A 340 10.46 25.64 -7.07
N TYR A 341 9.88 24.44 -7.05
CA TYR A 341 10.14 23.45 -5.99
C TYR A 341 10.49 22.09 -6.63
N PRO A 342 11.79 21.76 -6.75
CA PRO A 342 12.24 20.59 -7.50
C PRO A 342 11.84 19.26 -6.89
N ASP A 343 11.66 19.19 -5.55
CA ASP A 343 11.31 17.95 -4.86
C ASP A 343 9.91 17.44 -5.22
N LEU A 344 9.04 18.29 -5.79
CA LEU A 344 7.75 17.87 -6.37
C LEU A 344 7.91 16.83 -7.48
N ALA A 345 9.08 16.74 -8.13
CA ALA A 345 9.35 15.70 -9.12
C ALA A 345 9.38 14.28 -8.51
N GLY A 346 9.36 14.13 -7.18
CA GLY A 346 9.35 12.83 -6.49
C GLY A 346 10.67 12.07 -6.50
N ASN A 347 11.67 12.59 -7.22
CA ASN A 347 13.03 12.07 -7.19
C ASN A 347 13.74 12.71 -6.01
N LYS A 348 13.92 11.97 -4.91
CA LYS A 348 14.97 12.29 -3.93
C LYS A 348 16.30 12.17 -4.67
N ALA A 349 16.75 13.26 -5.28
CA ALA A 349 18.06 13.35 -5.87
C ALA A 349 19.06 13.16 -4.73
N THR A 350 19.63 11.95 -4.64
CA THR A 350 20.93 11.78 -4.00
C THR A 350 21.90 12.49 -4.93
N ALA A 351 22.07 13.80 -4.73
CA ALA A 351 22.98 14.60 -5.52
C ALA A 351 24.42 14.14 -5.23
N MET A 352 24.93 13.21 -6.03
CA MET A 352 26.31 13.30 -6.47
C MET A 352 26.31 14.16 -7.73
N PRO A 353 26.96 15.34 -7.73
CA PRO A 353 27.07 16.15 -8.93
C PRO A 353 28.31 15.69 -9.70
N ASP A 354 28.10 15.00 -10.82
CA ASP A 354 29.12 14.91 -11.86
C ASP A 354 28.54 15.31 -13.21
N ALA A 355 29.26 16.25 -13.83
CA ALA A 355 29.13 16.80 -15.17
C ALA A 355 27.98 17.81 -15.42
N ILE A 356 28.31 19.11 -15.45
CA ILE A 356 28.71 19.83 -16.68
C ILE A 356 29.26 21.24 -16.31
N GLU A 357 30.50 21.46 -16.74
CA GLU A 357 31.19 22.68 -17.18
C GLU A 357 30.91 24.06 -16.55
N GLU A 358 31.98 24.58 -15.94
CA GLU A 358 32.37 25.99 -15.75
C GLU A 358 31.33 27.07 -16.03
N LEU A 359 30.74 27.64 -14.97
CA LEU A 359 30.47 29.08 -14.82
C LEU A 359 30.18 29.42 -13.33
N ASP A 360 31.09 30.20 -12.75
CA ASP A 360 31.06 30.99 -11.50
C ASP A 360 30.99 30.26 -10.12
N PRO A 361 31.96 30.48 -9.18
CA PRO A 361 32.03 29.73 -7.93
C PRO A 361 31.48 30.53 -6.74
N TYR A 362 30.20 30.89 -6.68
CA TYR A 362 29.59 31.41 -5.44
C TYR A 362 28.07 31.23 -5.45
N VAL A 363 27.57 30.25 -4.67
CA VAL A 363 26.49 30.34 -3.66
C VAL A 363 26.15 28.90 -3.28
N GLU A 364 26.54 28.51 -2.07
CA GLU A 364 26.00 27.34 -1.40
C GLU A 364 24.51 27.62 -1.15
N TYR A 365 23.64 27.16 -2.05
CA TYR A 365 22.19 27.30 -1.91
C TYR A 365 21.76 26.55 -0.65
N GLY A 366 21.46 27.28 0.43
CA GLY A 366 20.68 26.73 1.53
C GLY A 366 19.43 26.07 0.96
N SER A 367 19.17 24.82 1.34
CA SER A 367 18.01 24.08 0.83
C SER A 367 16.76 24.93 1.01
N PHE A 368 16.01 25.16 -0.06
CA PHE A 368 14.74 25.89 0.00
C PHE A 368 13.77 25.13 0.90
N ASP A 369 13.54 25.64 2.10
CA ASP A 369 12.58 25.07 3.06
C ASP A 369 11.18 25.48 2.63
N PHE A 370 10.53 24.57 1.92
CA PHE A 370 9.20 24.80 1.36
C PHE A 370 8.13 25.01 2.44
N LEU A 371 8.24 24.33 3.58
CA LEU A 371 7.32 24.51 4.70
C LEU A 371 7.49 25.89 5.34
N ALA A 372 8.73 26.35 5.51
CA ALA A 372 9.00 27.70 6.01
C ALA A 372 8.43 28.77 5.06
N TRP A 373 8.66 28.63 3.75
CA TRP A 373 8.08 29.52 2.74
C TRP A 373 6.54 29.52 2.78
N PHE A 374 5.92 28.34 2.90
CA PHE A 374 4.47 28.22 2.97
C PHE A 374 3.92 28.98 4.19
N LYS A 375 4.53 28.78 5.36
CA LYS A 375 4.13 29.47 6.60
C LYS A 375 4.29 30.98 6.50
N GLU A 376 5.40 31.47 5.95
CA GLU A 376 5.63 32.90 5.75
C GLU A 376 4.61 33.52 4.79
N THR A 377 4.24 32.79 3.75
CA THR A 377 3.20 33.23 2.80
C THR A 377 1.82 33.22 3.45
N ALA A 378 1.52 32.20 4.24
CA ALA A 378 0.22 32.00 4.88
C ALA A 378 -0.01 32.93 6.08
N GLN A 379 1.03 33.32 6.82
CA GLN A 379 0.89 34.17 8.02
C GLN A 379 0.25 35.54 7.75
N HIS A 380 0.33 36.02 6.50
CA HIS A 380 -0.19 37.30 6.07
C HIS A 380 -1.53 37.20 5.34
N ALA A 381 -2.05 35.98 5.16
CA ALA A 381 -3.33 35.74 4.52
C ALA A 381 -4.47 35.88 5.53
N ASP A 382 -5.50 36.65 5.17
CA ASP A 382 -6.77 36.65 5.90
C ASP A 382 -7.65 35.45 5.47
N PHE A 383 -7.46 34.99 4.22
CA PHE A 383 -8.19 33.88 3.63
C PHE A 383 -7.28 33.12 2.65
N MET A 384 -7.15 31.81 2.82
CA MET A 384 -6.24 30.97 2.03
C MET A 384 -6.95 29.80 1.36
N VAL A 385 -6.75 29.70 0.06
CA VAL A 385 -7.17 28.56 -0.75
C VAL A 385 -5.94 27.77 -1.19
N LEU A 386 -5.95 26.47 -0.92
CA LEU A 386 -4.90 25.57 -1.33
C LEU A 386 -5.46 24.55 -2.33
N LYS A 387 -4.84 24.43 -3.50
CA LYS A 387 -5.11 23.39 -4.47
C LYS A 387 -3.86 22.54 -4.67
N MET A 388 -4.00 21.22 -4.68
CA MET A 388 -2.89 20.31 -4.98
C MET A 388 -3.38 18.96 -5.52
N ASN A 389 -2.47 18.18 -6.10
CA ASN A 389 -2.70 16.78 -6.42
C ASN A 389 -2.69 15.90 -5.17
N ALA A 390 -3.41 14.79 -5.22
CA ALA A 390 -3.25 13.69 -4.27
C ALA A 390 -2.09 12.76 -4.70
N GLY A 391 -1.00 13.37 -5.18
CA GLY A 391 0.24 12.69 -5.50
C GLY A 391 1.03 12.34 -4.23
N LYS A 392 2.03 11.47 -4.36
CA LYS A 392 2.80 11.03 -3.18
C LYS A 392 3.49 12.19 -2.47
N VAL A 393 4.15 13.08 -3.23
CA VAL A 393 4.91 14.21 -2.65
C VAL A 393 3.99 15.25 -2.05
N GLU A 394 2.88 15.57 -2.73
CA GLU A 394 1.88 16.51 -2.26
C GLU A 394 1.19 16.01 -0.98
N LEU A 395 0.90 14.71 -0.89
CA LEU A 395 0.35 14.12 0.33
C LEU A 395 1.38 14.06 1.47
N GLU A 396 2.67 13.86 1.16
CA GLU A 396 3.76 14.01 2.14
C GLU A 396 3.85 15.46 2.65
N PHE A 397 3.63 16.46 1.79
CA PHE A 397 3.58 17.86 2.21
C PHE A 397 2.31 18.18 3.02
N LEU A 398 1.14 17.69 2.60
CA LEU A 398 -0.10 17.83 3.37
C LEU A 398 0.05 17.22 4.77
N ALA A 399 0.71 16.08 4.87
CA ALA A 399 1.11 15.47 6.13
C ALA A 399 1.98 16.39 7.01
N GLU A 400 2.95 17.09 6.44
CA GLU A 400 3.76 18.09 7.14
C GLU A 400 2.96 19.31 7.60
N LEU A 401 1.97 19.76 6.81
CA LEU A 401 1.06 20.84 7.21
C LEU A 401 0.25 20.45 8.46
N PHE A 402 -0.22 19.20 8.55
CA PHE A 402 -0.89 18.71 9.75
C PHE A 402 0.06 18.60 10.95
N LYS A 403 1.25 18.00 10.76
CA LYS A 403 2.26 17.86 11.83
C LYS A 403 2.69 19.20 12.42
N SER A 404 2.82 20.20 11.55
CA SER A 404 3.30 21.53 11.94
C SER A 404 2.19 22.49 12.38
N GLY A 405 0.92 22.09 12.26
CA GLY A 405 -0.24 22.95 12.51
C GLY A 405 -0.50 23.99 11.41
N ALA A 406 0.33 24.08 10.38
CA ALA A 406 0.16 25.05 9.28
C ALA A 406 -1.13 24.81 8.46
N ILE A 407 -1.71 23.62 8.52
CA ILE A 407 -3.03 23.34 7.92
C ILE A 407 -4.13 24.28 8.46
N CYS A 408 -3.97 24.80 9.68
CA CYS A 408 -4.90 25.76 10.28
C CYS A 408 -4.90 27.15 9.62
N MET A 409 -3.97 27.40 8.71
CA MET A 409 -3.91 28.61 7.90
C MET A 409 -4.65 28.43 6.57
N VAL A 410 -5.07 27.20 6.23
CA VAL A 410 -5.80 26.88 4.99
C VAL A 410 -7.29 26.87 5.31
N ASP A 411 -8.04 27.78 4.68
CA ASP A 411 -9.50 27.87 4.85
C ASP A 411 -10.23 26.88 3.95
N GLU A 412 -9.77 26.73 2.70
CA GLU A 412 -10.43 25.90 1.70
C GLU A 412 -9.39 25.08 0.91
N LEU A 413 -9.58 23.76 0.87
CA LEU A 413 -8.65 22.81 0.26
C LEU A 413 -9.30 22.12 -0.95
N PHE A 414 -8.66 22.17 -2.11
CA PHE A 414 -9.05 21.45 -3.31
C PHE A 414 -8.02 20.36 -3.62
N LEU A 415 -8.45 19.10 -3.62
CA LEU A 415 -7.59 17.98 -3.98
C LEU A 415 -8.03 17.37 -5.30
N VAL A 416 -7.07 17.18 -6.20
CA VAL A 416 -7.24 16.44 -7.44
C VAL A 416 -6.70 15.04 -7.26
N CYS A 417 -7.57 14.04 -7.35
CA CYS A 417 -7.13 12.64 -7.38
C CYS A 417 -6.93 12.22 -8.83
N SER A 418 -5.70 11.88 -9.20
CA SER A 418 -5.40 11.34 -10.52
C SER A 418 -5.40 9.80 -10.49
N ASP A 419 -5.99 9.18 -11.51
CA ASP A 419 -5.98 7.73 -11.70
C ASP A 419 -4.56 7.16 -12.01
N GLN A 420 -3.58 8.05 -12.25
CA GLN A 420 -2.23 7.67 -12.68
C GLN A 420 -1.24 7.43 -11.54
N VAL A 421 -1.34 8.17 -10.42
CA VAL A 421 -0.56 7.88 -9.19
C VAL A 421 -0.99 6.54 -8.58
N TYR A 422 -2.21 6.15 -8.91
CA TYR A 422 -2.92 4.97 -8.47
C TYR A 422 -3.08 3.99 -9.65
N GLY A 423 -1.96 3.70 -10.31
CA GLY A 423 -1.88 3.03 -11.61
C GLY A 423 -3.00 2.03 -11.89
N LYS A 424 -3.69 2.21 -13.02
CA LYS A 424 -4.71 1.31 -13.63
C LYS A 424 -5.02 0.08 -12.77
N GLY A 425 -5.87 0.25 -11.77
CA GLY A 425 -6.26 -0.82 -10.85
C GLY A 425 -6.10 -0.52 -9.36
N ALA A 426 -5.83 0.73 -8.93
CA ALA A 426 -6.05 1.08 -7.54
C ALA A 426 -7.53 0.96 -7.18
N VAL A 427 -7.77 0.29 -6.06
CA VAL A 427 -9.10 0.11 -5.47
C VAL A 427 -9.78 1.48 -5.33
N GLU A 428 -10.87 1.64 -6.07
CA GLU A 428 -11.74 2.82 -6.29
C GLU A 428 -12.04 3.65 -5.01
N GLY A 429 -11.89 3.09 -3.81
CA GLY A 429 -12.17 3.76 -2.53
C GLY A 429 -11.01 4.51 -1.83
N GLN A 430 -9.79 4.57 -2.38
CA GLN A 430 -8.64 5.17 -1.66
C GLN A 430 -8.70 6.70 -1.52
N CYS A 431 -9.14 7.39 -2.56
CA CYS A 431 -9.27 8.86 -2.57
C CYS A 431 -10.46 9.33 -1.71
N LEU A 432 -11.60 8.62 -1.78
CA LEU A 432 -12.76 8.92 -0.93
C LEU A 432 -12.41 8.91 0.55
N ASP A 433 -11.66 7.92 0.97
CA ASP A 433 -11.32 7.75 2.37
C ASP A 433 -10.35 8.85 2.85
N LEU A 434 -9.48 9.39 1.99
CA LEU A 434 -8.67 10.58 2.27
C LEU A 434 -9.57 11.79 2.58
N PHE A 435 -10.57 12.06 1.72
CA PHE A 435 -11.51 13.15 1.95
C PHE A 435 -12.33 12.98 3.23
N LYS A 436 -12.75 11.75 3.55
CA LYS A 436 -13.43 11.45 4.83
C LYS A 436 -12.52 11.82 6.00
N GLY A 437 -11.25 11.45 5.95
CA GLY A 437 -10.25 11.79 6.96
C GLY A 437 -10.12 13.30 7.16
N LEU A 438 -9.92 14.05 6.07
CA LEU A 438 -9.79 15.51 6.11
C LEU A 438 -11.05 16.20 6.67
N ARG A 439 -12.23 15.84 6.17
CA ARG A 439 -13.51 16.41 6.62
C ARG A 439 -13.82 16.04 8.07
N SER A 440 -13.45 14.85 8.54
CA SER A 440 -13.62 14.45 9.95
C SER A 440 -12.78 15.31 10.91
N ARG A 441 -11.67 15.89 10.42
CA ARG A 441 -10.84 16.86 11.14
C ARG A 441 -11.33 18.30 11.01
N GLY A 442 -12.42 18.52 10.29
CA GLY A 442 -12.98 19.83 10.04
C GLY A 442 -12.17 20.64 9.04
N VAL A 443 -11.39 20.01 8.14
CA VAL A 443 -10.82 20.70 6.99
C VAL A 443 -11.87 20.78 5.89
N PHE A 444 -12.11 21.99 5.36
CA PHE A 444 -13.10 22.24 4.31
C PHE A 444 -12.53 21.81 2.95
N ALA A 445 -12.60 20.51 2.68
CA ALA A 445 -11.93 19.86 1.55
C ALA A 445 -12.90 19.44 0.43
N HIS A 446 -12.58 19.80 -0.81
CA HIS A 446 -13.37 19.56 -2.02
C HIS A 446 -12.68 18.61 -3.01
N GLN A 447 -13.50 17.77 -3.66
CA GLN A 447 -13.07 16.96 -4.81
C GLN A 447 -13.01 17.82 -6.07
N TRP A 448 -11.83 17.95 -6.66
CA TRP A 448 -11.61 18.74 -7.87
C TRP A 448 -11.30 17.81 -9.05
N TRP A 449 -12.07 17.95 -10.15
CA TRP A 449 -12.01 17.03 -11.30
C TRP A 449 -11.63 17.74 -12.60
N GLU A 450 -10.48 17.45 -13.18
CA GLU A 450 -10.07 18.10 -14.43
C GLU A 450 -11.06 17.87 -15.58
N THR A 451 -11.29 18.91 -16.37
CA THR A 451 -12.09 18.85 -17.60
C THR A 451 -11.28 18.29 -18.75
N GLU A 452 -11.49 17.03 -19.09
CA GLU A 452 -11.20 16.56 -20.45
C GLU A 452 -12.20 17.23 -21.42
N GLN A 453 -11.77 18.29 -22.12
CA GLN A 453 -12.48 18.70 -23.33
C GLN A 453 -12.07 17.79 -24.50
N SER A 454 -13.00 16.92 -24.87
CA SER A 454 -13.23 16.35 -26.21
C SER A 454 -12.09 16.45 -27.24
N LEU A 455 -11.22 15.43 -27.28
CA LEU A 455 -10.60 14.99 -28.54
C LEU A 455 -11.66 14.25 -29.37
N SER A 456 -12.60 15.00 -29.92
CA SER A 456 -13.46 14.56 -30.99
C SER A 456 -13.50 15.72 -31.97
N PHE A 457 -12.62 15.71 -32.96
CA PHE A 457 -12.80 16.23 -34.33
C PHE A 457 -11.45 16.17 -35.06
N SER A 458 -11.08 14.98 -35.54
CA SER A 458 -10.14 14.80 -36.66
C SER A 458 -10.10 13.33 -37.11
N LYS A 459 -11.27 12.82 -37.51
CA LYS A 459 -11.37 11.79 -38.55
C LYS A 459 -12.40 12.27 -39.56
N LEU A 460 -11.94 13.05 -40.52
CA LEU A 460 -12.45 13.12 -41.88
C LEU A 460 -11.27 13.40 -42.80
#